data_AF-A0A662M7G9-F1
#
_entry.id   AF-A0A662M7G9-F1
#
_cell.length_a   1.000
_cell.length_b   1.000
_cell.length_c   1.000
_cell.angle_alpha   90.00
_cell.angle_beta   90.00
_cell.angle_gamma   90.00
#
_symmetry.space_group_name_H-M   'P 1'
#
loop_
_entity.id
_entity.type
_entity.pdbx_description
1 polymer ?
#
loop_
_entity_poly.entity_id
_entity_poly.type
_entity_poly.pdbx_seq_one_letter_code
_entity_poly.pdbx_strand_id
1 'polypeptide(L)'
;MSYMWKILRVDLSAGKISEEKLDEKLARNFIGGRGLGSKYLYDEIDPTVDPLSPENKLIFATGPLTGTVAPTGGRYMVITKSPLTGLIASSNSGGSFGPELKFAGYDMLIVEGRADHPVYIRIRDNDVEVKDASHLWGKTVSETTKILLEEFGDPKAQVACIGPAGEKLVRFPSIMNNEHRAAGRSGVGAVMGSKNLKAVVVRGSQKVKVANETKFLEVVKDKVKKLRENSITGEGLPKYGTAVLVNIINENGLYPTNNFQTGVFKYAYEQSGEALAEKYLVKNKPCFSCPIGCGRVSRHPALGVTEGPEYESIWALGANLGINDL
;
A
#
# COMPACT_ATOMS: atom_id res chain seq x y z
N MET A 1 -19.09 12.73 9.88
CA MET A 1 -18.31 11.51 9.54
C MET A 1 -17.30 11.89 8.48
N SER A 2 -16.19 11.17 8.38
CA SER A 2 -15.02 11.54 7.57
C SER A 2 -14.97 10.88 6.19
N TYR A 3 -16.13 10.61 5.59
CA TYR A 3 -16.26 10.18 4.21
C TYR A 3 -16.27 11.40 3.28
N MET A 4 -15.76 11.22 2.07
CA MET A 4 -15.92 12.20 0.99
C MET A 4 -17.23 12.02 0.20
N TRP A 5 -17.89 10.88 0.40
CA TRP A 5 -19.15 10.46 -0.21
C TRP A 5 -19.09 10.30 -1.73
N LYS A 6 -17.89 10.09 -2.27
CA LYS A 6 -17.66 9.87 -3.71
C LYS A 6 -16.82 8.64 -3.98
N ILE A 7 -17.20 7.92 -5.03
CA ILE A 7 -16.47 6.82 -5.63
C ILE A 7 -16.11 7.24 -7.05
N LEU A 8 -14.83 7.13 -7.41
CA LEU A 8 -14.37 7.32 -8.77
C LEU A 8 -14.39 5.98 -9.50
N ARG A 9 -15.03 5.91 -10.67
CA ARG A 9 -15.02 4.74 -11.55
C ARG A 9 -14.30 5.08 -12.85
N VAL A 10 -13.38 4.20 -13.25
CA VAL A 10 -12.65 4.29 -14.51
C VAL A 10 -12.78 2.97 -15.26
N ASP A 11 -13.55 2.98 -16.34
CA ASP A 11 -13.62 1.87 -17.29
C ASP A 11 -12.59 2.11 -18.40
N LEU A 12 -11.53 1.31 -18.38
CA LEU A 12 -10.40 1.44 -19.31
C LEU A 12 -10.72 0.91 -20.70
N SER A 13 -11.72 0.02 -20.84
CA SER A 13 -12.16 -0.47 -22.15
C SER A 13 -13.01 0.58 -22.87
N ALA A 14 -13.90 1.25 -22.13
CA ALA A 14 -14.78 2.28 -22.67
C ALA A 14 -14.14 3.68 -22.69
N GLY A 15 -12.97 3.86 -22.05
CA GLY A 15 -12.37 5.18 -21.82
C GLY A 15 -13.27 6.09 -20.98
N LYS A 16 -14.15 5.52 -20.14
CA LYS A 16 -15.18 6.26 -19.41
C LYS A 16 -14.74 6.52 -17.97
N ILE A 17 -14.80 7.78 -17.57
CA ILE A 17 -14.60 8.24 -16.20
C ILE A 17 -15.95 8.69 -15.65
N SER A 18 -16.32 8.23 -14.47
CA SER A 18 -17.57 8.63 -13.82
C SER A 18 -17.45 8.69 -12.30
N GLU A 19 -18.28 9.52 -11.69
CA GLU A 19 -18.38 9.62 -10.23
C GLU A 19 -19.71 9.01 -9.76
N GLU A 20 -19.66 8.25 -8.68
CA GLU A 20 -20.81 7.68 -8.00
C GLU A 20 -20.86 8.22 -6.56
N LYS A 21 -22.07 8.55 -6.08
CA LYS A 21 -22.27 8.89 -4.67
C LYS A 21 -22.20 7.62 -3.83
N LEU A 22 -21.35 7.62 -2.81
CA LEU A 22 -21.27 6.52 -1.85
C LEU A 22 -22.61 6.35 -1.10
N ASP A 23 -23.17 5.15 -1.16
CA ASP A 23 -24.37 4.78 -0.40
C ASP A 23 -24.11 4.79 1.12
N GLU A 24 -24.94 5.52 1.86
CA GLU A 24 -24.77 5.71 3.30
C GLU A 24 -25.00 4.41 4.09
N LYS A 25 -25.93 3.56 3.65
CA LYS A 25 -26.22 2.30 4.33
C LYS A 25 -25.03 1.34 4.18
N LEU A 26 -24.41 1.29 3.00
CA LEU A 26 -23.18 0.54 2.77
C LEU A 26 -22.01 1.10 3.60
N ALA A 27 -21.84 2.42 3.64
CA ALA A 27 -20.79 3.05 4.45
C ALA A 27 -20.97 2.76 5.95
N ARG A 28 -22.21 2.71 6.46
CA ARG A 28 -22.49 2.36 7.86
C ARG A 28 -22.29 0.88 8.16
N ASN A 29 -22.71 0.00 7.24
CA ASN A 29 -22.66 -1.45 7.45
C ASN A 29 -21.26 -2.03 7.25
N PHE A 30 -20.46 -1.47 6.33
CA PHE A 30 -19.16 -2.00 5.92
C PHE A 30 -17.99 -1.06 6.24
N ILE A 31 -18.27 0.11 6.82
CA ILE A 31 -17.30 1.11 7.29
C ILE A 31 -16.49 1.71 6.13
N GLY A 32 -15.52 0.99 5.59
CA GLY A 32 -14.62 1.50 4.57
C GLY A 32 -13.46 0.54 4.33
N GLY A 33 -12.48 0.97 3.53
CA GLY A 33 -11.28 0.19 3.24
C GLY A 33 -11.63 -1.23 2.79
N ARG A 34 -11.22 -2.23 3.58
CA ARG A 34 -11.43 -3.65 3.26
C ARG A 34 -12.91 -4.01 3.20
N GLY A 35 -13.71 -3.61 4.18
CA GLY A 35 -15.11 -4.05 4.29
C GLY A 35 -15.93 -3.56 3.11
N LEU A 36 -15.90 -2.24 2.88
CA LEU A 36 -16.63 -1.61 1.79
C LEU A 36 -16.12 -2.07 0.42
N GLY A 37 -14.80 -2.06 0.19
CA GLY A 37 -14.24 -2.53 -1.07
C GLY A 37 -14.53 -3.99 -1.38
N SER A 38 -14.57 -4.86 -0.36
CA SER A 38 -14.95 -6.27 -0.54
C SER A 38 -16.44 -6.44 -0.86
N LYS A 39 -17.30 -5.58 -0.30
CA LYS A 39 -18.74 -5.60 -0.61
C LYS A 39 -19.00 -5.21 -2.07
N TYR A 40 -18.36 -4.16 -2.57
CA TYR A 40 -18.45 -3.75 -3.98
C TYR A 40 -17.91 -4.84 -4.90
N LEU A 41 -16.77 -5.46 -4.56
CA LEU A 41 -16.28 -6.59 -5.33
C LEU A 41 -17.32 -7.74 -5.34
N TYR A 42 -17.83 -8.14 -4.18
CA TYR A 42 -18.80 -9.22 -4.04
C TYR A 42 -20.08 -8.99 -4.85
N ASP A 43 -20.59 -7.76 -4.87
CA ASP A 43 -21.84 -7.42 -5.58
C ASP A 43 -21.67 -7.31 -7.09
N GLU A 44 -20.47 -6.93 -7.55
CA GLU A 44 -20.31 -6.43 -8.92
C GLU A 44 -19.41 -7.29 -9.81
N ILE A 45 -18.85 -8.40 -9.30
CA ILE A 45 -18.15 -9.38 -10.14
C ILE A 45 -18.85 -10.74 -10.07
N ASP A 46 -18.85 -11.46 -11.19
CA ASP A 46 -19.10 -12.90 -11.16
C ASP A 46 -17.94 -13.57 -10.40
N PRO A 47 -18.18 -14.30 -9.30
CA PRO A 47 -17.10 -14.96 -8.56
C PRO A 47 -16.33 -15.99 -9.39
N THR A 48 -16.83 -16.42 -10.55
CA THR A 48 -16.16 -17.36 -11.46
C THR A 48 -15.25 -16.69 -12.48
N VAL A 49 -15.32 -15.36 -12.63
CA VAL A 49 -14.51 -14.57 -13.57
C VAL A 49 -13.01 -14.91 -13.52
N ASP A 50 -12.33 -15.01 -14.67
CA ASP A 50 -10.87 -15.17 -14.66
C ASP A 50 -10.23 -13.94 -13.97
N PRO A 51 -9.40 -14.11 -12.92
CA PRO A 51 -8.77 -13.00 -12.22
C PRO A 51 -7.97 -12.03 -13.11
N LEU A 52 -7.47 -12.46 -14.27
CA LEU A 52 -6.71 -11.60 -15.17
C LEU A 52 -7.54 -11.00 -16.30
N SER A 53 -8.82 -11.33 -16.39
CA SER A 53 -9.73 -10.80 -17.42
C SER A 53 -10.16 -9.34 -17.18
N PRO A 54 -10.63 -8.63 -18.22
CA PRO A 54 -11.18 -7.28 -18.09
C PRO A 54 -12.35 -7.15 -17.10
N GLU A 55 -13.13 -8.22 -16.90
CA GLU A 55 -14.32 -8.27 -16.06
C GLU A 55 -14.02 -8.27 -14.56
N ASN A 56 -12.81 -8.70 -14.15
CA ASN A 56 -12.38 -8.55 -12.76
C ASN A 56 -12.19 -7.06 -12.42
N LYS A 57 -12.48 -6.65 -11.18
CA LYS A 57 -12.32 -5.25 -10.75
C LYS A 57 -11.08 -5.07 -9.89
N LEU A 58 -10.43 -3.92 -10.02
CA LEU A 58 -9.33 -3.51 -9.15
C LEU A 58 -9.78 -2.27 -8.35
N ILE A 59 -9.88 -2.42 -7.04
CA ILE A 59 -10.46 -1.40 -6.16
C ILE A 59 -9.38 -0.87 -5.21
N PHE A 60 -9.14 0.44 -5.25
CA PHE A 60 -8.36 1.17 -4.24
C PHE A 60 -9.34 1.80 -3.26
N ALA A 61 -9.34 1.35 -2.00
CA ALA A 61 -10.31 1.81 -1.00
C ALA A 61 -9.63 2.43 0.22
N THR A 62 -10.07 3.63 0.59
CA THR A 62 -9.67 4.31 1.82
C THR A 62 -10.62 3.97 2.97
N GLY A 63 -10.16 4.11 4.21
CA GLY A 63 -11.01 4.01 5.40
C GLY A 63 -11.52 5.38 5.84
N PRO A 64 -12.51 5.45 6.74
CA PRO A 64 -13.02 6.73 7.25
C PRO A 64 -11.92 7.56 7.95
N LEU A 65 -10.96 6.93 8.62
CA LEU A 65 -9.87 7.65 9.30
C LEU A 65 -8.67 7.99 8.39
N THR A 66 -8.62 7.43 7.17
CA THR A 66 -7.58 7.78 6.20
C THR A 66 -7.61 9.29 5.93
N GLY A 67 -6.45 9.95 5.87
CA GLY A 67 -6.33 11.40 5.63
C GLY A 67 -6.70 12.28 6.83
N THR A 68 -7.11 11.71 7.96
CA THR A 68 -7.35 12.46 9.21
C THR A 68 -6.10 12.51 10.10
N VAL A 69 -6.16 13.28 11.19
CA VAL A 69 -5.13 13.28 12.24
C VAL A 69 -5.24 12.11 13.23
N ALA A 70 -6.11 11.12 12.97
CA ALA A 70 -6.08 9.87 13.75
C ALA A 70 -4.67 9.24 13.68
N PRO A 71 -4.14 8.74 14.81
CA PRO A 71 -2.83 8.10 14.80
C PRO A 71 -2.84 6.94 13.81
N THR A 72 -1.86 6.90 12.91
CA THR A 72 -1.72 5.90 11.83
C THR A 72 -2.81 5.95 10.74
N GLY A 73 -3.53 7.07 10.61
CA GLY A 73 -4.60 7.32 9.62
C GLY A 73 -4.12 7.48 8.18
N GLY A 74 -3.09 6.74 7.75
CA GLY A 74 -2.48 6.81 6.41
C GLY A 74 -2.70 5.56 5.54
N ARG A 75 -3.49 4.59 6.00
CA ARG A 75 -3.64 3.28 5.32
C ARG A 75 -4.72 3.31 4.23
N TYR A 76 -4.52 2.49 3.20
CA TYR A 76 -5.52 2.13 2.19
C TYR A 76 -5.44 0.64 1.83
N MET A 77 -6.44 0.16 1.11
CA MET A 77 -6.54 -1.23 0.67
C MET A 77 -6.60 -1.31 -0.85
N VAL A 78 -6.02 -2.38 -1.40
CA VAL A 78 -6.27 -2.83 -2.77
C VAL A 78 -7.05 -4.13 -2.72
N ILE A 79 -8.22 -4.17 -3.36
CA ILE A 79 -9.16 -5.29 -3.35
C ILE A 79 -9.43 -5.75 -4.78
N THR A 80 -9.43 -7.05 -5.02
CA THR A 80 -9.71 -7.69 -6.32
C THR A 80 -9.88 -9.20 -6.16
N LYS A 81 -10.23 -9.94 -7.23
CA LYS A 81 -10.01 -11.39 -7.28
C LYS A 81 -8.54 -11.70 -7.58
N SER A 82 -7.93 -12.56 -6.77
CA SER A 82 -6.50 -12.90 -6.79
C SER A 82 -6.15 -13.86 -7.94
N PRO A 83 -5.16 -13.55 -8.80
CA PRO A 83 -4.63 -14.50 -9.78
C PRO A 83 -3.75 -15.58 -9.14
N LEU A 84 -3.25 -15.36 -7.92
CA LEU A 84 -2.44 -16.34 -7.20
C LEU A 84 -3.28 -17.48 -6.62
N THR A 85 -4.44 -17.12 -6.05
CA THR A 85 -5.24 -18.03 -5.21
C THR A 85 -6.62 -18.31 -5.77
N GLY A 86 -7.10 -17.54 -6.75
CA GLY A 86 -8.47 -17.60 -7.25
C GLY A 86 -9.52 -17.05 -6.28
N LEU A 87 -9.11 -16.58 -5.10
CA LEU A 87 -9.97 -16.08 -4.02
C LEU A 87 -9.90 -14.55 -3.93
N ILE A 88 -10.64 -13.95 -3.00
CA ILE A 88 -10.57 -12.51 -2.73
C ILE A 88 -9.16 -12.10 -2.25
N ALA A 89 -8.62 -11.04 -2.85
CA ALA A 89 -7.41 -10.34 -2.41
C ALA A 89 -7.80 -9.08 -1.62
N SER A 90 -7.06 -8.81 -0.54
CA SER A 90 -7.17 -7.56 0.21
C SER A 90 -5.80 -7.17 0.75
N SER A 91 -5.07 -6.37 -0.04
CA SER A 91 -3.70 -5.97 0.26
C SER A 91 -3.66 -4.57 0.85
N ASN A 92 -3.14 -4.44 2.07
CA ASN A 92 -3.01 -3.15 2.76
C ASN A 92 -1.70 -2.46 2.38
N SER A 93 -1.71 -1.14 2.26
CA SER A 93 -0.49 -0.33 2.24
C SER A 93 -0.63 0.93 3.09
N GLY A 94 0.52 1.40 3.60
CA GLY A 94 0.69 2.73 4.17
C GLY A 94 1.22 3.74 3.15
N GLY A 95 2.10 4.63 3.59
CA GLY A 95 2.59 5.75 2.80
C GLY A 95 1.67 6.96 2.87
N SER A 96 1.55 7.66 1.75
CA SER A 96 0.74 8.87 1.59
C SER A 96 -0.27 8.78 0.45
N PHE A 97 -0.24 7.73 -0.39
CA PHE A 97 -1.19 7.56 -1.50
C PHE A 97 -2.65 7.53 -1.04
N GLY A 98 -2.97 6.75 0.01
CA GLY A 98 -4.32 6.65 0.55
C GLY A 98 -4.90 8.00 1.02
N PRO A 99 -4.20 8.76 1.88
CA PRO A 99 -4.56 10.13 2.22
C PRO A 99 -4.80 11.01 1.00
N GLU A 100 -3.92 10.93 0.00
CA GLU A 100 -3.98 11.81 -1.16
C GLU A 100 -5.16 11.54 -2.08
N LEU A 101 -5.52 10.26 -2.25
CA LEU A 101 -6.77 9.87 -2.90
C LEU A 101 -7.99 10.47 -2.18
N LYS A 102 -7.94 10.52 -0.85
CA LYS A 102 -9.01 11.08 -0.06
C LYS A 102 -9.05 12.61 -0.10
N PHE A 103 -7.89 13.26 -0.11
CA PHE A 103 -7.79 14.71 -0.31
C PHE A 103 -8.22 15.12 -1.72
N ALA A 104 -8.15 14.23 -2.71
CA ALA A 104 -8.73 14.49 -4.03
C ALA A 104 -10.26 14.40 -4.04
N GLY A 105 -10.87 13.90 -2.95
CA GLY A 105 -12.32 13.84 -2.78
C GLY A 105 -12.91 12.46 -2.92
N TYR A 106 -12.11 11.39 -2.97
CA TYR A 106 -12.61 10.04 -3.25
C TYR A 106 -12.40 9.09 -2.07
N ASP A 107 -13.46 8.36 -1.69
CA ASP A 107 -13.35 7.27 -0.71
C ASP A 107 -12.82 5.99 -1.36
N MET A 108 -13.13 5.78 -2.65
CA MET A 108 -12.67 4.65 -3.46
C MET A 108 -12.39 5.04 -4.91
N LEU A 109 -11.45 4.36 -5.54
CA LEU A 109 -11.26 4.28 -7.00
C LEU A 109 -11.51 2.84 -7.43
N ILE A 110 -12.43 2.62 -8.37
CA ILE A 110 -12.75 1.32 -8.97
C ILE A 110 -12.31 1.35 -10.43
N VAL A 111 -11.43 0.42 -10.80
CA VAL A 111 -10.93 0.26 -12.17
C VAL A 111 -11.53 -0.98 -12.80
N GLU A 112 -12.12 -0.79 -13.97
CA GLU A 112 -12.85 -1.78 -14.76
C GLU A 112 -12.25 -1.87 -16.17
N GLY A 113 -12.56 -2.95 -16.89
CA GLY A 113 -12.11 -3.13 -18.27
C GLY A 113 -10.58 -3.29 -18.39
N ARG A 114 -10.07 -3.07 -19.59
CA ARG A 114 -8.65 -3.16 -19.97
C ARG A 114 -8.40 -2.16 -21.09
N ALA A 115 -7.37 -1.33 -20.94
CA ALA A 115 -6.92 -0.43 -22.00
C ALA A 115 -6.27 -1.23 -23.15
N ASP A 116 -6.38 -0.75 -24.37
CA ASP A 116 -5.77 -1.35 -25.57
C ASP A 116 -4.24 -1.21 -25.60
N HIS A 117 -3.70 -0.20 -24.91
CA HIS A 117 -2.27 0.04 -24.71
C HIS A 117 -1.97 0.45 -23.25
N PRO A 118 -0.70 0.49 -22.81
CA PRO A 118 -0.34 0.95 -21.48
C PRO A 118 -0.84 2.37 -21.18
N VAL A 119 -1.52 2.55 -20.04
CA VAL A 119 -2.04 3.84 -19.58
C VAL A 119 -1.75 4.10 -18.10
N TYR A 120 -1.88 5.35 -17.66
CA TYR A 120 -1.94 5.72 -16.25
C TYR A 120 -3.14 6.64 -15.97
N ILE A 121 -3.67 6.56 -14.75
CA ILE A 121 -4.75 7.45 -14.29
C ILE A 121 -4.11 8.63 -13.56
N ARG A 122 -4.45 9.85 -13.96
CA ARG A 122 -4.03 11.11 -13.33
C ARG A 122 -5.22 11.75 -12.63
N ILE A 123 -5.07 12.04 -11.34
CA ILE A 123 -6.12 12.62 -10.50
C ILE A 123 -5.57 13.90 -9.86
N ARG A 124 -6.20 15.04 -10.15
CA ARG A 124 -5.98 16.30 -9.43
C ARG A 124 -7.32 16.83 -8.97
N ASP A 125 -7.67 16.57 -7.71
CA ASP A 125 -9.02 16.83 -7.21
C ASP A 125 -10.09 16.23 -8.14
N ASN A 126 -10.99 17.04 -8.72
CA ASN A 126 -12.03 16.57 -9.64
C ASN A 126 -11.57 16.44 -11.12
N ASP A 127 -10.32 16.82 -11.42
CA ASP A 127 -9.74 16.73 -12.76
C ASP A 127 -9.05 15.37 -12.92
N VAL A 128 -9.74 14.45 -13.60
CA VAL A 128 -9.33 13.05 -13.77
C VAL A 128 -9.14 12.72 -15.25
N GLU A 129 -7.99 12.15 -15.59
CA GLU A 129 -7.62 11.79 -16.96
C GLU A 129 -7.02 10.39 -17.01
N VAL A 130 -7.24 9.66 -18.11
CA VAL A 130 -6.46 8.47 -18.48
C VAL A 130 -5.47 8.90 -19.55
N LYS A 131 -4.18 8.71 -19.29
CA LYS A 131 -3.08 9.17 -20.15
C LYS A 131 -2.24 7.99 -20.64
N ASP A 132 -1.60 8.13 -21.80
CA ASP A 132 -0.64 7.13 -22.31
C ASP A 132 0.49 6.89 -21.29
N ALA A 133 0.84 5.62 -21.11
CA ALA A 133 1.96 5.17 -20.31
C ALA A 133 2.91 4.25 -21.10
N SER A 134 2.84 4.24 -22.43
CA SER A 134 3.68 3.37 -23.26
C SER A 134 5.17 3.63 -23.02
N HIS A 135 5.54 4.89 -22.80
CA HIS A 135 6.89 5.31 -22.44
C HIS A 135 7.34 4.91 -21.02
N LEU A 136 6.40 4.48 -20.14
CA LEU A 136 6.68 4.01 -18.78
C LEU A 136 6.72 2.48 -18.68
N TRP A 137 6.12 1.78 -19.64
CA TRP A 137 6.05 0.32 -19.62
C TRP A 137 7.46 -0.27 -19.71
N GLY A 138 7.77 -1.25 -18.85
CA GLY A 138 9.10 -1.82 -18.67
C GLY A 138 9.98 -1.12 -17.64
N LYS A 139 9.61 0.10 -17.20
CA LYS A 139 10.39 0.84 -16.19
C LYS A 139 10.17 0.30 -14.78
N THR A 140 11.20 0.42 -13.96
CA THR A 140 11.15 0.13 -12.53
C THR A 140 10.24 1.10 -11.80
N VAL A 141 9.92 0.80 -10.54
CA VAL A 141 9.06 1.63 -9.70
C VAL A 141 9.66 3.02 -9.49
N SER A 142 10.95 3.12 -9.16
CA SER A 142 11.62 4.40 -8.92
C SER A 142 11.67 5.27 -10.18
N GLU A 143 12.00 4.69 -11.33
CA GLU A 143 11.97 5.40 -12.62
C GLU A 143 10.55 5.89 -12.96
N THR A 144 9.54 5.02 -12.80
CA THR A 144 8.13 5.35 -13.06
C THR A 144 7.67 6.48 -12.14
N THR A 145 7.95 6.38 -10.84
CA THR A 145 7.58 7.42 -9.87
C THR A 145 8.25 8.74 -10.19
N LYS A 146 9.55 8.75 -10.48
CA LYS A 146 10.28 9.97 -10.84
C LYS A 146 9.67 10.67 -12.06
N ILE A 147 9.49 9.94 -13.17
CA ILE A 147 8.97 10.50 -14.42
C ILE A 147 7.55 11.03 -14.21
N LEU A 148 6.69 10.28 -13.53
CA LEU A 148 5.31 10.71 -13.29
C LEU A 148 5.20 11.94 -12.38
N LEU A 149 6.09 12.11 -11.39
CA LEU A 149 6.11 13.32 -10.57
C LEU A 149 6.57 14.54 -11.37
N GLU A 150 7.56 14.36 -12.26
CA GLU A 150 8.03 15.41 -13.18
C GLU A 150 6.92 15.82 -14.17
N GLU A 151 6.25 14.84 -14.81
CA GLU A 151 5.13 15.08 -15.73
C GLU A 151 3.91 15.71 -15.04
N PHE A 152 3.63 15.31 -13.80
CA PHE A 152 2.53 15.85 -13.02
C PHE A 152 2.80 17.29 -12.56
N GLY A 153 4.08 17.70 -12.48
CA GLY A 153 4.50 19.05 -12.09
C GLY A 153 4.25 19.39 -10.61
N ASP A 154 4.04 18.39 -9.76
CA ASP A 154 3.93 18.59 -8.30
C ASP A 154 4.66 17.45 -7.56
N PRO A 155 5.80 17.72 -6.91
CA PRO A 155 6.56 16.69 -6.19
C PRO A 155 5.83 16.15 -4.95
N LYS A 156 4.70 16.76 -4.54
CA LYS A 156 3.84 16.26 -3.46
C LYS A 156 2.76 15.29 -3.96
N ALA A 157 2.60 15.11 -5.26
CA ALA A 157 1.73 14.08 -5.80
C ALA A 157 2.20 12.69 -5.34
N GLN A 158 1.26 11.75 -5.29
CA GLN A 158 1.51 10.39 -4.84
C GLN A 158 1.27 9.41 -5.98
N VAL A 159 2.24 8.54 -6.22
CA VAL A 159 2.18 7.53 -7.28
C VAL A 159 1.97 6.16 -6.64
N ALA A 160 0.99 5.41 -7.14
CA ALA A 160 0.88 3.97 -6.96
C ALA A 160 1.05 3.28 -8.33
N CYS A 161 2.04 2.42 -8.48
CA CYS A 161 2.39 1.82 -9.77
C CYS A 161 2.85 0.37 -9.66
N ILE A 162 2.95 -0.27 -10.81
CA ILE A 162 3.56 -1.60 -10.97
C ILE A 162 4.93 -1.49 -11.62
N GLY A 163 5.83 -2.40 -11.26
CA GLY A 163 7.07 -2.64 -12.01
C GLY A 163 6.91 -3.77 -13.04
N PRO A 164 8.01 -4.22 -13.65
CA PRO A 164 8.00 -5.24 -14.70
C PRO A 164 7.33 -6.57 -14.30
N ALA A 165 7.35 -6.94 -13.01
CA ALA A 165 6.68 -8.15 -12.54
C ALA A 165 5.14 -8.08 -12.67
N GLY A 166 4.55 -6.89 -12.49
CA GLY A 166 3.12 -6.67 -12.71
C GLY A 166 2.77 -6.70 -14.19
N GLU A 167 3.58 -6.04 -15.03
CA GLU A 167 3.43 -6.01 -16.49
C GLU A 167 3.52 -7.39 -17.13
N LYS A 168 4.42 -8.24 -16.61
CA LYS A 168 4.61 -9.62 -17.04
C LYS A 168 3.67 -10.63 -16.37
N LEU A 169 2.67 -10.15 -15.62
CA LEU A 169 1.65 -10.99 -14.98
C LEU A 169 2.22 -12.11 -14.10
N VAL A 170 3.32 -11.85 -13.39
CA VAL A 170 3.80 -12.76 -12.33
C VAL A 170 2.63 -13.00 -11.37
N ARG A 171 2.54 -14.16 -10.69
CA ARG A 171 1.35 -14.42 -9.84
C ARG A 171 1.35 -13.67 -8.51
N PHE A 172 2.49 -13.14 -8.06
CA PHE A 172 2.66 -12.46 -6.77
C PHE A 172 3.27 -11.03 -6.80
N PRO A 173 3.10 -10.21 -7.86
CA PRO A 173 3.61 -8.84 -7.87
C PRO A 173 2.75 -7.94 -6.99
N SER A 174 3.44 -7.00 -6.36
CA SER A 174 2.87 -5.91 -5.56
C SER A 174 2.41 -4.75 -6.44
N ILE A 175 1.53 -3.92 -5.88
CA ILE A 175 1.43 -2.50 -6.28
C ILE A 175 2.24 -1.69 -5.29
N MET A 176 3.15 -0.86 -5.79
CA MET A 176 4.08 -0.07 -4.99
C MET A 176 3.65 1.39 -4.97
N ASN A 177 3.77 2.07 -3.83
CA ASN A 177 3.60 3.51 -3.69
C ASN A 177 4.70 4.08 -2.80
N ASN A 178 4.97 5.38 -2.90
CA ASN A 178 6.10 6.02 -2.21
C ASN A 178 7.42 5.24 -2.41
N GLU A 179 7.60 4.65 -3.59
CA GLU A 179 8.69 3.76 -4.03
C GLU A 179 8.83 2.44 -3.27
N HIS A 180 8.57 2.39 -1.95
CA HIS A 180 8.88 1.24 -1.09
C HIS A 180 7.70 0.73 -0.26
N ARG A 181 6.52 1.36 -0.33
CA ARG A 181 5.32 0.88 0.36
C ARG A 181 4.54 -0.05 -0.57
N ALA A 182 4.16 -1.22 -0.06
CA ALA A 182 3.59 -2.27 -0.90
C ALA A 182 2.16 -2.63 -0.47
N ALA A 183 1.24 -2.64 -1.43
CA ALA A 183 0.10 -3.54 -1.40
C ALA A 183 0.59 -4.89 -1.94
N GLY A 184 1.16 -5.71 -1.04
CA GLY A 184 2.22 -6.64 -1.44
C GLY A 184 1.85 -8.10 -1.74
N ARG A 185 0.64 -8.57 -1.40
CA ARG A 185 0.28 -10.00 -1.52
C ARG A 185 -0.88 -10.22 -2.48
N SER A 186 -1.12 -11.51 -2.78
CA SER A 186 -2.26 -11.99 -3.58
C SER A 186 -2.27 -11.54 -5.05
N GLY A 187 -1.13 -11.10 -5.59
CA GLY A 187 -0.99 -10.81 -7.02
C GLY A 187 -1.76 -9.59 -7.51
N VAL A 188 -2.04 -8.62 -6.62
CA VAL A 188 -2.80 -7.41 -7.00
C VAL A 188 -2.10 -6.59 -8.11
N GLY A 189 -0.77 -6.62 -8.19
CA GLY A 189 -0.02 -5.97 -9.26
C GLY A 189 -0.21 -6.64 -10.63
N ALA A 190 -0.55 -7.92 -10.68
CA ALA A 190 -0.79 -8.63 -11.93
C ALA A 190 -2.19 -8.33 -12.46
N VAL A 191 -3.17 -8.12 -11.59
CA VAL A 191 -4.48 -7.60 -12.00
C VAL A 191 -4.34 -6.18 -12.55
N MET A 192 -3.53 -5.33 -11.91
CA MET A 192 -3.25 -3.99 -12.44
C MET A 192 -2.56 -4.05 -13.81
N GLY A 193 -1.56 -4.92 -13.97
CA GLY A 193 -0.88 -5.14 -15.25
C GLY A 193 -1.78 -5.74 -16.33
N SER A 194 -2.68 -6.66 -15.98
CA SER A 194 -3.60 -7.28 -16.94
C SER A 194 -4.63 -6.30 -17.49
N LYS A 195 -4.79 -5.12 -16.87
CA LYS A 195 -5.62 -4.03 -17.36
C LYS A 195 -4.86 -3.02 -18.23
N ASN A 196 -3.57 -3.26 -18.49
CA ASN A 196 -2.63 -2.30 -19.07
C ASN A 196 -2.52 -0.99 -18.25
N LEU A 197 -2.82 -1.03 -16.96
CA LEU A 197 -2.72 0.13 -16.09
C LEU A 197 -1.34 0.15 -15.42
N LYS A 198 -0.47 1.08 -15.82
CA LYS A 198 0.88 1.23 -15.26
C LYS A 198 0.88 1.89 -13.89
N ALA A 199 0.06 2.92 -13.71
CA ALA A 199 0.07 3.73 -12.50
C ALA A 199 -1.25 4.48 -12.24
N VAL A 200 -1.42 4.91 -10.99
CA VAL A 200 -2.34 5.96 -10.57
C VAL A 200 -1.52 7.05 -9.89
N VAL A 201 -1.64 8.28 -10.38
CA VAL A 201 -0.97 9.46 -9.82
C VAL A 201 -2.03 10.40 -9.28
N VAL A 202 -1.91 10.79 -8.02
CA VAL A 202 -2.93 11.59 -7.35
C VAL A 202 -2.35 12.76 -6.56
N ARG A 203 -3.02 13.90 -6.64
CA ARG A 203 -2.83 15.06 -5.76
C ARG A 203 -4.18 15.61 -5.35
N GLY A 204 -4.37 15.81 -4.05
CA GLY A 204 -5.60 16.31 -3.49
C GLY A 204 -5.40 17.58 -2.66
N SER A 205 -6.35 18.50 -2.71
CA SER A 205 -6.29 19.75 -1.96
C SER A 205 -7.41 19.89 -0.90
N GLN A 206 -8.36 18.96 -0.87
CA GLN A 206 -9.50 19.00 0.03
C GLN A 206 -9.13 18.56 1.45
N LYS A 207 -9.94 18.99 2.42
CA LYS A 207 -9.83 18.61 3.83
C LYS A 207 -10.84 17.52 4.18
N VAL A 208 -10.37 16.47 4.85
CA VAL A 208 -11.24 15.43 5.40
C VAL A 208 -11.90 15.97 6.68
N LYS A 209 -13.21 16.22 6.63
CA LYS A 209 -13.97 16.77 7.76
C LYS A 209 -14.31 15.67 8.77
N VAL A 210 -14.15 15.93 10.06
CA VAL A 210 -14.62 15.04 11.13
C VAL A 210 -15.89 15.59 11.76
N ALA A 211 -16.69 14.74 12.42
CA ALA A 211 -18.01 15.14 12.93
C ALA A 211 -17.93 16.15 14.10
N ASN A 212 -16.96 15.98 15.00
CA ASN A 212 -16.71 16.86 16.13
C ASN A 212 -15.20 17.01 16.30
N GLU A 213 -14.65 18.13 15.81
CA GLU A 213 -13.20 18.36 15.76
C GLU A 213 -12.57 18.41 17.14
N THR A 214 -13.16 19.17 18.08
CA THR A 214 -12.67 19.28 19.46
C THR A 214 -12.59 17.91 20.12
N LYS A 215 -13.68 17.14 20.07
CA LYS A 215 -13.71 15.82 20.69
C LYS A 215 -12.76 14.84 20.01
N PHE A 216 -12.66 14.91 18.69
CA PHE A 216 -11.74 14.07 17.93
C PHE A 216 -10.29 14.35 18.32
N LEU A 217 -9.89 15.62 18.45
CA LEU A 217 -8.53 15.99 18.87
C LEU A 217 -8.21 15.58 20.31
N GLU A 218 -9.17 15.67 21.24
CA GLU A 218 -9.01 15.12 22.60
C GLU A 218 -8.69 13.62 22.56
N VAL A 219 -9.48 12.85 21.79
CA VAL A 219 -9.29 11.41 21.65
C VAL A 219 -7.96 11.10 20.97
N VAL A 220 -7.59 11.83 19.93
CA VAL A 220 -6.29 11.67 19.25
C VAL A 220 -5.13 11.88 20.22
N LYS A 221 -5.16 12.93 21.04
CA LYS A 221 -4.13 13.19 22.06
C LYS A 221 -4.01 12.03 23.05
N ASP A 222 -5.12 11.52 23.56
CA ASP A 222 -5.14 10.33 24.43
C ASP A 222 -4.52 9.11 23.73
N LYS A 223 -4.90 8.81 22.49
CA LYS A 223 -4.38 7.63 21.77
C LYS A 223 -2.91 7.76 21.41
N VAL A 224 -2.45 8.94 21.01
CA VAL A 224 -1.03 9.20 20.75
C VAL A 224 -0.21 9.02 22.03
N LYS A 225 -0.70 9.50 23.18
CA LYS A 225 -0.05 9.29 24.47
C LYS A 225 0.12 7.79 24.77
N LYS A 226 -0.96 7.00 24.65
CA LYS A 226 -0.91 5.54 24.86
C LYS A 226 0.09 4.83 23.94
N LEU A 227 0.18 5.24 22.68
CA LEU A 227 1.15 4.67 21.73
C LEU A 227 2.60 5.01 22.10
N ARG A 228 2.85 6.20 22.64
CA ARG A 228 4.18 6.61 23.09
C ARG A 228 4.61 5.93 24.39
N GLU A 229 3.67 5.68 25.29
CA GLU A 229 3.93 5.03 26.59
C GLU A 229 4.06 3.51 26.50
N ASN A 230 3.70 2.90 25.36
CA ASN A 230 3.85 1.47 25.15
C ASN A 230 5.26 1.12 24.65
N SER A 231 5.92 0.13 25.25
CA SER A 231 7.30 -0.26 24.92
C SER A 231 7.48 -0.73 23.47
N ILE A 232 6.45 -1.29 22.82
CA ILE A 232 6.55 -1.74 21.43
C ILE A 232 6.38 -0.56 20.47
N THR A 233 5.31 0.22 20.63
CA THR A 233 4.99 1.32 19.70
C THR A 233 5.74 2.62 19.99
N GLY A 234 6.27 2.78 21.20
CA GLY A 234 7.02 3.95 21.65
C GLY A 234 8.54 3.76 21.63
N GLU A 235 9.03 2.51 21.69
CA GLU A 235 10.48 2.24 21.74
C GLU A 235 10.92 1.23 20.67
N GLY A 236 10.40 -0.01 20.70
CA GLY A 236 10.85 -1.10 19.83
C GLY A 236 10.70 -0.82 18.34
N LEU A 237 9.48 -0.53 17.88
CA LEU A 237 9.21 -0.25 16.46
C LEU A 237 9.90 1.03 15.95
N PRO A 238 9.91 2.17 16.67
CA PRO A 238 10.68 3.33 16.23
C PRO A 238 12.17 3.01 16.07
N LYS A 239 12.76 2.29 17.03
CA LYS A 239 14.20 2.03 17.10
C LYS A 239 14.67 0.98 16.07
N TYR A 240 14.00 -0.16 16.00
CA TYR A 240 14.47 -1.32 15.22
C TYR A 240 13.55 -1.68 14.05
N GLY A 241 12.43 -0.98 13.89
CA GLY A 241 11.42 -1.36 12.90
C GLY A 241 10.75 -2.69 13.24
N THR A 242 10.11 -3.30 12.25
CA THR A 242 9.50 -4.64 12.43
C THR A 242 10.55 -5.72 12.66
N ALA A 243 11.78 -5.52 12.17
CA ALA A 243 12.90 -6.44 12.28
C ALA A 243 13.34 -6.76 13.72
N VAL A 244 12.84 -6.03 14.73
CA VAL A 244 12.96 -6.42 16.15
C VAL A 244 12.45 -7.84 16.42
N LEU A 245 11.54 -8.33 15.58
CA LEU A 245 10.97 -9.67 15.71
C LEU A 245 11.95 -10.79 15.35
N VAL A 246 13.07 -10.53 14.65
CA VAL A 246 14.01 -11.60 14.26
C VAL A 246 14.54 -12.34 15.49
N ASN A 247 15.09 -11.62 16.46
CA ASN A 247 15.63 -12.23 17.69
C ASN A 247 14.51 -12.86 18.53
N ILE A 248 13.43 -12.10 18.77
CA ILE A 248 12.28 -12.56 19.57
C ILE A 248 11.73 -13.88 19.04
N ILE A 249 11.47 -13.98 17.73
CA ILE A 249 10.87 -15.16 17.12
C ILE A 249 11.86 -16.34 17.10
N ASN A 250 13.15 -16.07 16.89
CA ASN A 250 14.20 -17.09 16.90
C ASN A 250 14.42 -17.70 18.29
N GLU A 251 14.46 -16.88 19.34
CA GLU A 251 14.61 -17.33 20.74
C GLU A 251 13.42 -18.19 21.21
N ASN A 252 12.23 -17.96 20.65
CA ASN A 252 11.05 -18.79 20.90
C ASN A 252 11.02 -20.08 20.06
N GLY A 253 12.02 -20.33 19.21
CA GLY A 253 12.11 -21.56 18.41
C GLY A 253 11.10 -21.67 17.28
N LEU A 254 10.60 -20.53 16.78
CA LEU A 254 9.58 -20.47 15.72
C LEU A 254 9.96 -19.55 14.55
N TYR A 255 11.25 -19.38 14.27
CA TYR A 255 11.78 -18.65 13.12
C TYR A 255 12.05 -19.61 11.94
N PRO A 256 11.16 -19.66 10.92
CA PRO A 256 11.25 -20.68 9.90
C PRO A 256 12.53 -20.60 9.10
N THR A 257 13.27 -21.70 9.07
CA THR A 257 14.60 -21.78 8.47
C THR A 257 14.65 -22.90 7.45
N ASN A 258 15.30 -22.65 6.30
CA ASN A 258 15.43 -23.60 5.19
C ASN A 258 14.08 -24.19 4.75
N ASN A 259 13.15 -23.33 4.34
CA ASN A 259 11.78 -23.70 3.98
C ASN A 259 11.08 -24.50 5.11
N PHE A 260 11.03 -23.91 6.30
CA PHE A 260 10.32 -24.45 7.47
C PHE A 260 10.84 -25.80 8.01
N GLN A 261 12.04 -26.24 7.65
CA GLN A 261 12.62 -27.49 8.16
C GLN A 261 12.97 -27.42 9.66
N THR A 262 13.26 -26.22 10.16
CA THR A 262 13.49 -25.95 11.60
C THR A 262 13.04 -24.54 11.98
N GLY A 263 12.84 -24.30 13.27
CA GLY A 263 12.39 -23.03 13.84
C GLY A 263 13.50 -22.17 14.46
N VAL A 264 14.77 -22.55 14.31
CA VAL A 264 15.92 -21.80 14.84
C VAL A 264 16.96 -21.60 13.75
N PHE A 265 17.37 -20.35 13.54
CA PHE A 265 18.49 -20.00 12.70
C PHE A 265 19.68 -19.56 13.55
N LYS A 266 20.79 -20.29 13.44
CA LYS A 266 22.03 -20.02 14.20
C LYS A 266 22.54 -18.58 14.03
N TYR A 267 22.34 -17.98 12.87
CA TYR A 267 22.84 -16.65 12.50
C TYR A 267 21.74 -15.57 12.51
N ALA A 268 20.63 -15.77 13.24
CA ALA A 268 19.50 -14.84 13.25
C ALA A 268 19.90 -13.41 13.65
N TYR A 269 20.81 -13.25 14.62
CA TYR A 269 21.25 -11.94 15.07
C TYR A 269 21.87 -11.09 13.95
N GLU A 270 22.59 -11.71 13.01
CA GLU A 270 23.29 -10.99 11.93
C GLU A 270 22.34 -10.24 10.99
N GLN A 271 21.08 -10.70 10.93
CA GLN A 271 20.01 -10.10 10.14
C GLN A 271 18.90 -9.47 11.01
N SER A 272 19.15 -9.24 12.30
CA SER A 272 18.13 -8.69 13.20
C SER A 272 17.92 -7.19 13.03
N GLY A 273 16.84 -6.66 13.62
CA GLY A 273 16.59 -5.21 13.63
C GLY A 273 17.68 -4.40 14.34
N GLU A 274 18.33 -5.00 15.35
CA GLU A 274 19.48 -4.43 16.05
C GLU A 274 20.71 -4.38 15.14
N ALA A 275 21.03 -5.46 14.43
CA ALA A 275 22.14 -5.48 13.47
C ALA A 275 21.89 -4.52 12.29
N LEU A 276 20.66 -4.46 11.78
CA LEU A 276 20.26 -3.48 10.77
C LEU A 276 20.45 -2.04 11.27
N ALA A 277 20.03 -1.77 12.52
CA ALA A 277 20.15 -0.46 13.15
C ALA A 277 21.62 -0.03 13.35
N GLU A 278 22.49 -0.97 13.70
CA GLU A 278 23.92 -0.71 13.93
C GLU A 278 24.68 -0.49 12.61
N LYS A 279 24.41 -1.30 11.58
CA LYS A 279 25.24 -1.36 10.38
C LYS A 279 24.76 -0.47 9.24
N TYR A 280 23.44 -0.37 9.04
CA TYR A 280 22.89 0.16 7.79
C TYR A 280 21.85 1.27 7.97
N LEU A 281 21.24 1.40 9.15
CA LEU A 281 20.16 2.36 9.36
C LEU A 281 20.66 3.81 9.32
N VAL A 282 20.03 4.61 8.47
CA VAL A 282 20.24 6.07 8.41
C VAL A 282 19.29 6.78 9.35
N LYS A 283 17.99 6.45 9.27
CA LYS A 283 16.93 6.98 10.13
C LYS A 283 15.67 6.15 10.01
N ASN A 284 14.70 6.39 10.89
CA ASN A 284 13.35 5.91 10.69
C ASN A 284 12.49 6.86 9.85
N LYS A 285 11.42 6.34 9.26
CA LYS A 285 10.45 7.12 8.46
C LYS A 285 9.00 6.70 8.76
N PRO A 286 8.14 7.62 9.22
CA PRO A 286 6.73 7.37 9.41
C PRO A 286 5.92 7.42 8.10
N CYS A 287 4.82 6.66 8.07
CA CYS A 287 3.72 6.92 7.12
C CYS A 287 2.93 8.17 7.54
N PHE A 288 1.99 8.60 6.71
CA PHE A 288 1.11 9.74 7.03
C PHE A 288 0.44 9.59 8.42
N SER A 289 0.50 10.66 9.23
CA SER A 289 -0.13 10.75 10.56
C SER A 289 0.32 9.66 11.57
N CYS A 290 1.48 9.02 11.35
CA CYS A 290 1.95 7.93 12.20
C CYS A 290 2.88 8.45 13.31
N PRO A 291 2.53 8.30 14.61
CA PRO A 291 3.40 8.69 15.71
C PRO A 291 4.49 7.65 16.05
N ILE A 292 4.48 6.48 15.39
CA ILE A 292 5.37 5.34 15.67
C ILE A 292 6.65 5.41 14.83
N GLY A 293 6.52 5.61 13.51
CA GLY A 293 7.69 5.69 12.64
C GLY A 293 8.49 4.38 12.51
N CYS A 294 7.84 3.27 12.18
CA CYS A 294 8.51 1.97 12.06
C CYS A 294 9.30 1.77 10.75
N GLY A 295 9.07 2.57 9.70
CA GLY A 295 9.79 2.40 8.43
C GLY A 295 11.29 2.64 8.58
N ARG A 296 12.11 1.86 7.87
CA ARG A 296 13.57 1.96 7.90
C ARG A 296 14.04 2.70 6.67
N VAL A 297 14.89 3.71 6.83
CA VAL A 297 15.69 4.28 5.75
C VAL A 297 17.10 3.76 5.96
N SER A 298 17.56 2.89 5.08
CA SER A 298 18.79 2.12 5.23
C SER A 298 19.75 2.45 4.09
N ARG A 299 21.05 2.30 4.32
CA ARG A 299 22.09 2.48 3.31
C ARG A 299 22.62 1.11 2.89
N HIS A 300 22.25 0.69 1.69
CA HIS A 300 22.79 -0.51 1.07
C HIS A 300 24.15 -0.20 0.41
N PRO A 301 25.19 -1.03 0.59
CA PRO A 301 26.53 -0.76 0.05
C PRO A 301 26.58 -0.51 -1.46
N ALA A 302 25.80 -1.27 -2.24
CA ALA A 302 25.80 -1.16 -3.70
C ALA A 302 24.71 -0.24 -4.26
N LEU A 303 23.62 0.00 -3.52
CA LEU A 303 22.43 0.69 -4.03
C LEU A 303 22.25 2.09 -3.43
N GLY A 304 23.07 2.45 -2.43
CA GLY A 304 22.92 3.71 -1.71
C GLY A 304 21.74 3.68 -0.74
N VAL A 305 21.06 4.81 -0.56
CA VAL A 305 19.95 4.94 0.39
C VAL A 305 18.67 4.34 -0.19
N THR A 306 18.01 3.48 0.57
CA THR A 306 16.75 2.79 0.25
C THR A 306 15.85 2.71 1.48
N GLU A 307 14.65 2.12 1.38
CA GLU A 307 13.79 1.83 2.53
C GLU A 307 13.59 0.32 2.75
N GLY A 308 13.34 -0.04 4.03
CA GLY A 308 13.28 -1.42 4.50
C GLY A 308 14.66 -2.00 4.80
N PRO A 309 14.80 -3.34 4.79
CA PRO A 309 13.72 -4.33 4.69
C PRO A 309 12.85 -4.38 5.98
N GLU A 310 11.63 -4.90 5.86
CA GLU A 310 10.77 -5.26 7.00
C GLU A 310 11.08 -6.71 7.46
N TYR A 311 10.65 -7.10 8.66
CA TYR A 311 10.87 -8.44 9.23
C TYR A 311 10.59 -9.59 8.25
N GLU A 312 9.43 -9.57 7.59
CA GLU A 312 9.02 -10.62 6.66
C GLU A 312 9.93 -10.69 5.42
N SER A 313 10.47 -9.54 4.98
CA SER A 313 11.39 -9.49 3.83
C SER A 313 12.76 -10.05 4.20
N ILE A 314 13.26 -9.70 5.39
CA ILE A 314 14.48 -10.28 5.95
C ILE A 314 14.34 -11.79 6.06
N TRP A 315 13.27 -12.27 6.70
CA TRP A 315 13.03 -13.69 6.86
C TRP A 315 12.93 -14.44 5.52
N ALA A 316 12.09 -13.96 4.61
CA ALA A 316 11.78 -14.67 3.37
C ALA A 316 13.01 -14.82 2.44
N LEU A 317 13.93 -13.86 2.47
CA LEU A 317 15.14 -13.83 1.64
C LEU A 317 16.42 -14.25 2.39
N GLY A 318 16.36 -14.31 3.73
CA GLY A 318 17.46 -14.69 4.61
C GLY A 318 17.28 -16.11 5.14
N ALA A 319 16.89 -16.23 6.42
CA ALA A 319 16.80 -17.52 7.12
C ALA A 319 15.94 -18.58 6.42
N ASN A 320 14.85 -18.18 5.75
CA ASN A 320 14.03 -19.12 4.98
C ASN A 320 14.82 -19.84 3.86
N LEU A 321 15.88 -19.20 3.36
CA LEU A 321 16.78 -19.73 2.33
C LEU A 321 18.14 -20.19 2.89
N GLY A 322 18.33 -20.13 4.21
CA GLY A 322 19.60 -20.45 4.86
C GLY A 322 20.68 -19.38 4.67
N ILE A 323 20.29 -18.15 4.34
CA ILE A 323 21.19 -17.02 4.08
C ILE A 323 21.27 -16.12 5.33
N ASN A 324 22.48 -15.71 5.70
CA ASN A 324 22.75 -14.81 6.83
C ASN A 324 23.16 -13.40 6.43
N ASP A 325 23.51 -13.18 5.16
CA ASP A 325 23.89 -11.86 4.64
C ASP A 325 22.68 -10.92 4.59
N LEU A 326 22.77 -9.78 5.29
CA LEU A 326 21.68 -8.82 5.50
C LEU A 326 21.63 -7.74 4.41
#